data_AF-A0A966RS24-F1
#
_entry.id   AF-A0A966RS24-F1
#
_cell.length_a   1.000
_cell.length_b   1.000
_cell.length_c   1.000
_cell.angle_alpha   90.00
_cell.angle_beta   90.00
_cell.angle_gamma   90.00
#
_symmetry.space_group_name_H-M   'P 1'
#
loop_
_entity.id
_entity.type
_entity.pdbx_description
1 polymer ?
#
loop_
_entity_poly.entity_id
_entity_poly.type
_entity_poly.pdbx_seq_one_letter_code
_entity_poly.pdbx_strand_id
1 'polypeptide(L)'
;MKLFKTSEGNIVFYNGHSYSLRETDWDTLLNNEQLYTELLKQCTADNRLPFSEEELNNSAHPPIKSQEVWAAGVTYFRSKTARMEESKESGGSTFYDKVYDAERPELFFKSAAERVRGPFQSVRIRQDSTWSVPEPELTIVLTRSQKLIGYTIGNDMSARDIEGENPLYLPQAKSTEIPNVIKENHVT
;
A
#
# COMPACT_ATOMS: atom_id res chain seq x y z
N MET A 1 -8.11 17.21 -1.91
CA MET A 1 -6.69 17.55 -1.67
C MET A 1 -5.89 16.26 -1.78
N LYS A 2 -4.75 16.28 -2.47
CA LYS A 2 -3.87 15.12 -2.65
C LYS A 2 -2.46 15.53 -2.23
N LEU A 3 -1.77 14.66 -1.50
CA LEU A 3 -0.43 14.90 -0.99
C LEU A 3 0.53 13.93 -1.69
N PHE A 4 1.61 14.47 -2.26
CA PHE A 4 2.59 13.75 -3.04
C PHE A 4 3.96 13.88 -2.38
N LYS A 5 4.68 12.76 -2.31
CA LYS A 5 6.11 12.73 -2.06
C LYS A 5 6.81 12.66 -3.40
N THR A 6 7.67 13.61 -3.74
CA THR A 6 8.38 13.63 -5.03
C THR A 6 9.86 13.95 -4.81
N SER A 7 10.66 13.90 -5.88
CA SER A 7 12.06 14.34 -5.86
C SER A 7 12.20 15.85 -5.64
N GLU A 8 11.17 16.63 -6.00
CA GLU A 8 11.10 18.09 -5.80
C GLU A 8 10.61 18.47 -4.39
N GLY A 9 10.43 17.48 -3.51
CA GLY A 9 9.92 17.66 -2.15
C GLY A 9 8.47 17.20 -2.00
N ASN A 10 7.83 17.65 -0.90
CA ASN A 10 6.44 17.30 -0.62
C ASN A 10 5.52 18.33 -1.27
N ILE A 11 4.56 17.85 -2.06
CA ILE A 11 3.69 18.71 -2.87
C ILE A 11 2.24 18.40 -2.56
N VAL A 12 1.43 19.45 -2.38
CA VAL A 12 -0.02 19.34 -2.28
C VAL A 12 -0.66 19.75 -3.60
N PHE A 13 -1.56 18.92 -4.11
CA PHE A 13 -2.47 19.30 -5.18
C PHE A 13 -3.86 19.60 -4.61
N TYR A 14 -4.33 20.84 -4.83
CA TYR A 14 -5.61 21.31 -4.32
C TYR A 14 -6.21 22.38 -5.22
N ASN A 15 -7.50 22.24 -5.54
CA ASN A 15 -8.27 23.15 -6.41
C ASN A 15 -7.56 23.48 -7.75
N GLY A 16 -7.02 22.46 -8.41
CA GLY A 16 -6.38 22.60 -9.74
C GLY A 16 -4.96 23.17 -9.71
N HIS A 17 -4.36 23.37 -8.54
CA HIS A 17 -3.02 23.90 -8.39
C HIS A 17 -2.16 23.00 -7.52
N SER A 18 -0.86 22.97 -7.81
CA SER A 18 0.15 22.34 -6.97
C SER A 18 0.86 23.38 -6.11
N TYR A 19 1.22 22.99 -4.88
CA TYR A 19 1.85 23.85 -3.88
C TYR A 19 3.01 23.10 -3.25
N SER A 20 4.18 23.74 -3.20
CA SER A 20 5.34 23.22 -2.47
C SER A 20 5.11 23.38 -0.97
N LEU A 21 5.23 22.31 -0.20
CA LEU A 21 5.23 22.40 1.26
C LEU A 21 6.59 22.89 1.76
N ARG A 22 6.57 23.74 2.79
CA ARG A 22 7.81 24.16 3.46
C ARG A 22 8.44 22.93 4.11
N GLU A 23 9.77 22.84 4.01
CA GLU A 23 10.58 21.66 4.40
C GLU A 23 10.00 20.95 5.63
N THR A 24 9.31 19.85 5.38
CA THR A 24 8.69 19.02 6.40
C THR A 24 9.13 17.60 6.16
N ASP A 25 9.75 17.02 7.18
CA ASP A 25 10.04 15.60 7.18
C ASP A 25 8.74 14.79 7.00
N TRP A 26 8.78 13.75 6.14
CA TRP A 26 7.58 12.98 5.78
C TRP A 26 6.97 12.25 6.98
N ASP A 27 7.79 11.73 7.90
CA ASP A 27 7.30 11.01 9.08
C ASP A 27 6.58 11.98 10.03
N THR A 28 7.13 13.19 10.18
CA THR A 28 6.49 14.27 10.94
C THR A 28 5.16 14.67 10.32
N LEU A 29 5.11 14.77 8.99
CA LEU A 29 3.90 15.15 8.26
C LEU A 29 2.78 14.12 8.45
N LEU A 30 3.09 12.83 8.27
CA LEU A 30 2.10 11.74 8.45
C LEU A 30 1.70 11.50 9.90
N ASN A 31 2.43 12.04 10.88
CA ASN A 31 2.06 11.95 12.29
C ASN A 31 1.36 13.22 12.80
N ASN A 32 0.80 14.05 11.91
CA ASN A 32 0.03 15.25 12.25
C ASN A 32 -1.49 14.96 12.22
N GLU A 33 -2.15 14.99 13.38
CA GLU A 33 -3.60 14.78 13.47
C GLU A 33 -4.44 15.89 12.84
N GLN A 34 -3.86 17.08 12.64
CA GLN A 34 -4.47 18.23 11.97
C GLN A 34 -3.94 18.41 10.55
N LEU A 35 -3.40 17.34 9.94
CA LEU A 35 -2.72 17.38 8.64
C LEU A 35 -3.49 18.19 7.60
N TYR A 36 -4.77 17.88 7.39
CA TYR A 36 -5.59 18.57 6.39
C TYR A 36 -5.63 20.09 6.58
N THR A 37 -5.91 20.55 7.80
CA THR A 37 -6.00 21.98 8.11
C THR A 37 -4.64 22.66 7.96
N GLU A 38 -3.55 21.97 8.31
CA GLU A 38 -2.20 22.52 8.19
C GLU A 38 -1.74 22.60 6.73
N LEU A 39 -2.02 21.58 5.91
CA LEU A 39 -1.79 21.61 4.47
C LEU A 39 -2.58 22.73 3.80
N LEU A 40 -3.84 22.95 4.22
CA LEU A 40 -4.68 24.01 3.68
C LEU A 40 -4.09 25.40 3.91
N LYS A 41 -3.53 25.67 5.10
CA LYS A 41 -2.86 26.95 5.41
C LYS A 41 -1.62 27.19 4.55
N GLN A 42 -0.95 26.13 4.11
CA GLN A 42 0.22 26.22 3.25
C GLN A 42 -0.13 26.35 1.76
N CYS A 43 -1.40 26.24 1.36
CA CYS A 43 -1.80 26.42 -0.04
C CYS A 43 -1.95 27.92 -0.39
N THR A 44 -0.84 28.60 -0.65
CA THR A 44 -0.79 30.05 -0.89
C THR A 44 -0.28 30.37 -2.31
N ALA A 45 -0.42 31.62 -2.76
CA ALA A 45 -0.04 31.98 -4.13
C ALA A 45 1.48 31.99 -4.36
N ASP A 46 2.26 32.23 -3.30
CA ASP A 46 3.72 32.37 -3.30
C ASP A 46 4.48 31.05 -3.45
N ASN A 47 3.85 29.92 -3.13
CA ASN A 47 4.50 28.59 -3.22
C ASN A 47 3.84 27.66 -4.25
N ARG A 48 3.13 28.23 -5.23
CA ARG A 48 2.58 27.46 -6.34
C ARG A 48 3.67 26.87 -7.21
N LEU A 49 3.42 25.65 -7.67
CA LEU A 49 4.25 24.96 -8.64
C LEU A 49 3.49 24.82 -9.97
N PRO A 50 4.20 24.67 -11.10
CA PRO A 50 3.59 24.51 -12.41
C PRO A 50 3.24 23.04 -12.74
N PHE A 51 3.07 22.18 -11.74
CA PHE A 51 2.74 20.77 -11.96
C PHE A 51 1.23 20.54 -12.02
N SER A 52 0.80 19.81 -13.05
CA SER A 52 -0.52 19.19 -13.13
C SER A 52 -0.63 17.96 -12.22
N GLU A 53 -1.85 17.49 -11.99
CA GLU A 53 -2.06 16.28 -11.20
C GLU A 53 -1.46 15.03 -11.88
N GLU A 54 -1.53 14.95 -13.21
CA GLU A 54 -0.99 13.84 -13.99
C GLU A 54 0.53 13.75 -13.87
N GLU A 55 1.23 14.88 -14.00
CA GLU A 55 2.69 14.95 -13.82
C GLU A 55 3.10 14.53 -12.41
N LEU A 56 2.33 14.93 -11.38
CA LEU A 56 2.58 14.49 -10.00
C LEU A 56 2.35 12.99 -9.82
N ASN A 57 1.29 12.42 -10.40
CA ASN A 57 1.06 10.97 -10.35
C ASN A 57 2.20 10.19 -11.03
N ASN A 58 2.71 10.68 -12.16
CA ASN A 58 3.79 10.03 -12.93
C ASN A 58 5.17 10.12 -12.26
N SER A 59 5.37 11.12 -11.40
CA SER A 59 6.65 11.36 -10.70
C SER A 59 6.61 11.03 -9.20
N ALA A 60 5.47 10.56 -8.69
CA ALA A 60 5.28 10.27 -7.27
C ALA A 60 6.17 9.12 -6.79
N HIS A 61 6.78 9.33 -5.63
CA HIS A 61 7.38 8.26 -4.84
C HIS A 61 6.33 7.57 -3.97
N PRO A 62 6.63 6.37 -3.43
CA PRO A 62 5.80 5.77 -2.39
C PRO A 62 5.45 6.79 -1.30
N PRO A 63 4.17 6.93 -0.89
CA PRO A 63 3.75 7.90 0.13
C PRO A 63 4.10 7.45 1.55
N ILE A 64 5.29 6.88 1.74
CA ILE A 64 5.81 6.28 2.97
C ILE A 64 7.30 6.62 3.13
N LYS A 65 7.80 6.69 4.36
CA LYS A 65 9.24 6.86 4.64
C LYS A 65 9.74 5.88 5.69
N SER A 66 9.28 5.96 6.94
CA SER A 66 9.67 5.00 7.99
C SER A 66 8.50 4.14 8.49
N GLN A 67 7.30 4.30 7.93
CA GLN A 67 6.11 3.60 8.41
C GLN A 67 6.17 2.12 8.00
N GLU A 68 5.40 1.32 8.74
CA GLU A 68 5.11 -0.07 8.41
C GLU A 68 3.84 -0.17 7.58
N VAL A 69 3.76 -1.18 6.71
CA VAL A 69 2.55 -1.55 5.99
C VAL A 69 2.01 -2.85 6.60
N TRP A 70 0.77 -2.78 7.06
CA TRP A 70 -0.02 -3.90 7.54
C TRP A 70 -1.22 -4.08 6.62
N ALA A 71 -1.68 -5.33 6.47
CA ALA A 71 -2.84 -5.66 5.65
C ALA A 71 -3.84 -6.52 6.45
N ALA A 72 -5.09 -6.47 6.01
CA ALA A 72 -6.20 -7.18 6.61
C ALA A 72 -6.85 -8.09 5.57
N GLY A 73 -6.70 -9.40 5.75
CA GLY A 73 -7.24 -10.39 4.82
C GLY A 73 -8.71 -10.70 5.07
N VAL A 74 -9.34 -11.33 4.07
CA VAL A 74 -10.72 -11.85 4.12
C VAL A 74 -11.78 -10.81 4.54
N THR A 75 -11.58 -9.54 4.20
CA THR A 75 -12.50 -8.43 4.57
C THR A 75 -13.76 -8.34 3.71
N TYR A 76 -13.78 -8.98 2.54
CA TYR A 76 -14.91 -9.00 1.61
C TYR A 76 -15.43 -10.43 1.37
N PHE A 77 -16.75 -10.57 1.23
CA PHE A 77 -17.40 -11.87 0.97
C PHE A 77 -16.83 -12.60 -0.26
N ARG A 78 -16.53 -11.86 -1.35
CA ARG A 78 -15.95 -12.45 -2.57
C ARG A 78 -14.52 -12.98 -2.36
N SER A 79 -13.75 -12.34 -1.47
CA SER A 79 -12.40 -12.78 -1.10
C SER A 79 -12.46 -14.11 -0.34
N LYS A 80 -13.41 -14.25 0.59
CA LYS A 80 -13.68 -15.51 1.30
C LYS A 80 -13.87 -16.68 0.35
N THR A 81 -14.80 -16.56 -0.61
CA THR A 81 -15.12 -17.66 -1.53
C THR A 81 -13.92 -18.06 -2.40
N ALA A 82 -13.15 -17.08 -2.90
CA ALA A 82 -11.96 -17.35 -3.71
C ALA A 82 -10.87 -18.10 -2.91
N ARG A 83 -10.56 -17.63 -1.69
CA ARG A 83 -9.55 -18.28 -0.84
C ARG A 83 -9.93 -19.69 -0.41
N MET A 84 -11.23 -19.93 -0.19
CA MET A 84 -11.73 -21.28 0.07
C MET A 84 -11.49 -22.21 -1.11
N GLU A 85 -11.77 -21.79 -2.34
CA GLU A 85 -11.57 -22.59 -3.56
C GLU A 85 -10.10 -22.97 -3.76
N GLU A 86 -9.22 -21.99 -3.64
CA GLU A 86 -7.79 -22.17 -3.87
C GLU A 86 -7.10 -23.05 -2.82
N SER A 87 -7.66 -23.11 -1.60
CA SER A 87 -7.11 -23.86 -0.48
C SER A 87 -7.89 -25.15 -0.18
N LYS A 88 -8.72 -25.63 -1.12
CA LYS A 88 -9.53 -26.85 -0.93
C LYS A 88 -8.67 -28.08 -0.74
N GLU A 89 -7.64 -28.24 -1.57
CA GLU A 89 -6.81 -29.45 -1.59
C GLU A 89 -5.87 -29.53 -0.38
N SER A 90 -5.44 -28.39 0.15
CA SER A 90 -4.56 -28.30 1.34
C SER A 90 -5.31 -28.37 2.67
N GLY A 91 -6.65 -28.39 2.66
CA GLY A 91 -7.48 -28.26 3.87
C GLY A 91 -7.49 -26.84 4.46
N GLY A 92 -6.82 -25.88 3.81
CA GLY A 92 -6.72 -24.49 4.24
C GLY A 92 -8.06 -23.73 4.23
N SER A 93 -9.03 -24.22 3.44
CA SER A 93 -10.37 -23.65 3.29
C SER A 93 -11.11 -23.45 4.62
N THR A 94 -10.86 -24.32 5.61
CA THR A 94 -11.51 -24.24 6.94
C THR A 94 -11.01 -23.04 7.76
N PHE A 95 -9.80 -22.56 7.53
CA PHE A 95 -9.25 -21.43 8.29
C PHE A 95 -9.80 -20.09 7.78
N TYR A 96 -9.89 -19.90 6.46
CA TYR A 96 -10.46 -18.68 5.87
C TYR A 96 -11.95 -18.54 6.18
N ASP A 97 -12.69 -19.65 6.26
CA ASP A 97 -14.09 -19.64 6.69
C ASP A 97 -14.23 -19.17 8.14
N LYS A 98 -13.41 -19.72 9.03
CA LYS A 98 -13.42 -19.36 10.46
C LYS A 98 -13.05 -17.91 10.72
N VAL A 99 -12.06 -17.38 10.01
CA VAL A 99 -11.62 -15.98 10.19
C VAL A 99 -12.70 -14.99 9.79
N TYR A 100 -13.47 -15.30 8.74
CA TYR A 100 -14.50 -14.38 8.24
C TYR A 100 -15.58 -14.08 9.27
N ASP A 101 -16.02 -15.09 10.02
CA ASP A 101 -17.08 -14.97 11.02
C ASP A 101 -16.52 -14.75 12.45
N ALA A 102 -15.20 -14.68 12.62
CA ALA A 102 -14.56 -14.48 13.91
C ALA A 102 -14.56 -13.01 14.35
N GLU A 103 -14.66 -12.77 15.66
CA GLU A 103 -14.49 -11.45 16.25
C GLU A 103 -13.07 -10.89 16.04
N ARG A 104 -12.06 -11.77 15.98
CA ARG A 104 -10.67 -11.41 15.74
C ARG A 104 -10.38 -11.45 14.23
N PRO A 105 -10.11 -10.30 13.58
CA PRO A 105 -9.79 -10.27 12.16
C PRO A 105 -8.39 -10.80 11.88
N GLU A 106 -8.14 -11.20 10.64
CA GLU A 106 -6.78 -11.43 10.14
C GLU A 106 -6.07 -10.09 9.95
N LEU A 107 -4.88 -9.97 10.57
CA LEU A 107 -3.95 -8.89 10.35
C LEU A 107 -2.55 -9.49 10.17
N PHE A 108 -1.84 -9.04 9.16
CA PHE A 108 -0.45 -9.46 8.93
C PHE A 108 0.42 -8.28 8.51
N PHE A 109 1.69 -8.38 8.88
CA PHE A 109 2.71 -7.45 8.42
C PHE A 109 2.96 -7.70 6.93
N LYS A 110 2.79 -6.67 6.09
CA LYS A 110 3.02 -6.77 4.66
C LYS A 110 4.45 -6.39 4.31
N SER A 111 4.90 -5.23 4.76
CA SER A 111 6.18 -4.68 4.33
C SER A 111 6.66 -3.52 5.19
N ALA A 112 7.98 -3.39 5.32
CA ALA A 112 8.61 -2.12 5.68
C ALA A 112 8.76 -1.21 4.44
N ALA A 113 9.01 0.08 4.68
CA ALA A 113 8.98 1.12 3.66
C ALA A 113 9.92 0.86 2.47
N GLU A 114 11.10 0.27 2.69
CA GLU A 114 12.13 0.04 1.68
C GLU A 114 11.73 -0.93 0.57
N ARG A 115 10.67 -1.73 0.77
CA ARG A 115 10.15 -2.67 -0.25
C ARG A 115 8.89 -2.16 -0.94
N VAL A 116 8.36 -1.01 -0.52
CA VAL A 116 7.17 -0.40 -1.14
C VAL A 116 7.57 0.25 -2.46
N ARG A 117 6.76 0.04 -3.50
CA ARG A 117 6.97 0.62 -4.83
C ARG A 117 5.95 1.73 -5.10
N GLY A 118 6.40 2.75 -5.83
CA GLY A 118 5.57 3.89 -6.20
C GLY A 118 4.71 3.58 -7.43
N PRO A 119 3.84 4.52 -7.84
CA PRO A 119 3.13 4.43 -9.10
C PRO A 119 4.05 4.10 -10.27
N PHE A 120 3.58 3.24 -11.19
CA PHE A 120 4.27 2.83 -12.42
C PHE A 120 5.63 2.12 -12.24
N GLN A 121 6.03 1.83 -11.00
CA GLN A 121 7.24 1.08 -10.72
C GLN A 121 6.99 -0.43 -10.76
N SER A 122 7.96 -1.18 -11.27
CA SER A 122 7.86 -2.64 -11.35
C SER A 122 7.68 -3.26 -9.96
N VAL A 123 6.67 -4.13 -9.84
CA VAL A 123 6.50 -5.00 -8.67
C VAL A 123 7.42 -6.21 -8.78
N ARG A 124 7.73 -6.85 -7.65
CA ARG A 124 8.55 -8.07 -7.62
C ARG A 124 7.66 -9.30 -7.50
N ILE A 125 7.95 -10.30 -8.31
CA ILE A 125 7.35 -11.64 -8.25
C ILE A 125 8.45 -12.61 -7.81
N ARG A 126 8.12 -13.54 -6.91
CA ARG A 126 9.09 -14.54 -6.46
C ARG A 126 9.45 -15.50 -7.59
N GLN A 127 10.70 -15.92 -7.64
CA GLN A 127 11.17 -16.84 -8.68
C GLN A 127 10.52 -18.23 -8.57
N ASP A 128 10.23 -18.67 -7.35
CA ASP A 128 9.59 -19.95 -7.03
C ASP A 128 8.05 -19.89 -7.07
N SER A 129 7.45 -18.71 -7.32
CA SER A 129 6.02 -18.60 -7.56
C SER A 129 5.70 -18.75 -9.04
N THR A 130 4.84 -19.70 -9.33
CA THR A 130 4.19 -19.96 -10.61
C THR A 130 2.90 -19.16 -10.79
N TRP A 131 2.28 -18.72 -9.69
CA TRP A 131 1.05 -17.93 -9.72
C TRP A 131 1.05 -16.79 -8.70
N SER A 132 1.24 -15.56 -9.21
CA SER A 132 1.16 -14.33 -8.42
C SER A 132 0.10 -13.40 -8.97
N VAL A 133 -0.67 -12.76 -8.08
CA VAL A 133 -1.76 -11.84 -8.46
C VAL A 133 -1.64 -10.50 -7.75
N PRO A 134 -2.07 -9.40 -8.39
CA PRO A 134 -2.33 -8.16 -7.70
C PRO A 134 -3.61 -8.27 -6.86
N GLU A 135 -3.59 -7.66 -5.67
CA GLU A 135 -4.76 -7.52 -4.81
C GLU A 135 -4.99 -6.01 -4.59
N PRO A 136 -5.86 -5.36 -5.39
CA PRO A 136 -6.10 -3.93 -5.28
C PRO A 136 -6.91 -3.61 -4.02
N GLU A 137 -6.38 -2.72 -3.18
CA GLU A 137 -6.94 -2.43 -1.87
C GLU A 137 -7.04 -0.94 -1.57
N LEU A 138 -8.10 -0.54 -0.86
CA LEU A 138 -8.15 0.75 -0.19
C LEU A 138 -7.19 0.71 1.00
N THR A 139 -6.18 1.56 0.97
CA THR A 139 -5.19 1.65 2.06
C THR A 139 -5.46 2.89 2.90
N ILE A 140 -5.42 2.74 4.22
CA ILE A 140 -5.58 3.84 5.17
C ILE A 140 -4.23 4.27 5.72
N VAL A 141 -4.10 5.57 5.99
CA VAL A 141 -2.92 6.14 6.66
C VAL A 141 -3.31 6.55 8.08
N LEU A 142 -2.64 5.95 9.06
CA LEU A 142 -2.87 6.17 10.48
C LEU A 142 -1.68 6.88 11.12
N THR A 143 -1.95 7.81 12.03
CA THR A 143 -0.94 8.33 12.96
C THR A 143 -0.58 7.27 14.00
N ARG A 144 0.47 7.53 14.78
CA ARG A 144 0.84 6.69 15.93
C ARG A 144 -0.27 6.60 16.99
N SER A 145 -1.12 7.62 17.09
CA SER A 145 -2.30 7.66 17.96
C SER A 145 -3.53 6.97 17.34
N GLN A 146 -3.35 6.24 16.24
CA GLN A 146 -4.40 5.51 15.51
C GLN A 146 -5.46 6.44 14.88
N LYS A 147 -5.10 7.72 14.64
CA LYS A 147 -5.97 8.67 13.96
C LYS A 147 -5.85 8.49 12.46
N LEU A 148 -6.99 8.29 11.80
CA LEU A 148 -7.08 8.27 10.35
C LEU A 148 -6.85 9.67 9.77
N ILE A 149 -5.83 9.81 8.94
CA ILE A 149 -5.43 11.10 8.34
C ILE A 149 -5.48 11.11 6.81
N GLY A 150 -5.65 9.96 6.18
CA GLY A 150 -5.68 9.88 4.73
C GLY A 150 -5.97 8.47 4.21
N TYR A 151 -6.11 8.41 2.90
CA TYR A 151 -6.30 7.18 2.14
C TYR A 151 -5.35 7.20 0.95
N THR A 152 -4.95 6.02 0.50
CA THR A 152 -4.22 5.80 -0.74
C THR A 152 -4.68 4.49 -1.39
N ILE A 153 -4.22 4.24 -2.60
CA ILE A 153 -4.41 2.97 -3.29
C ILE A 153 -3.22 2.06 -2.94
N GLY A 154 -3.52 0.82 -2.56
CA GLY A 154 -2.54 -0.22 -2.31
C GLY A 154 -2.70 -1.39 -3.28
N ASN A 155 -1.61 -2.11 -3.49
CA ASN A 155 -1.62 -3.39 -4.19
C ASN A 155 -0.88 -4.43 -3.34
N ASP A 156 -1.63 -5.32 -2.70
CA ASP A 156 -1.10 -6.44 -1.92
C ASP A 156 -0.71 -7.61 -2.85
N MET A 157 0.37 -7.43 -3.60
CA MET A 157 0.90 -8.48 -4.48
C MET A 157 1.16 -9.78 -3.73
N SER A 158 0.58 -10.88 -4.20
CA SER A 158 0.51 -12.15 -3.47
C SER A 158 0.88 -13.34 -4.35
N ALA A 159 1.82 -14.17 -3.89
CA ALA A 159 2.11 -15.48 -4.49
C ALA A 159 1.07 -16.51 -4.00
N ARG A 160 0.01 -16.69 -4.78
CA ARG A 160 -1.19 -17.44 -4.38
C ARG A 160 -0.96 -18.95 -4.34
N ASP A 161 -0.08 -19.44 -5.19
CA ASP A 161 0.34 -20.84 -5.14
C ASP A 161 1.01 -21.19 -3.81
N ILE A 162 1.94 -20.35 -3.35
CA ILE A 162 2.63 -20.55 -2.06
C ILE A 162 1.65 -20.41 -0.88
N GLU A 163 0.77 -19.41 -0.91
CA GLU A 163 -0.24 -19.20 0.12
C GLU A 163 -1.26 -20.36 0.19
N GLY A 164 -1.73 -20.83 -0.96
CA GLY A 164 -2.72 -21.90 -1.07
C GLY A 164 -2.17 -23.27 -0.66
N GLU A 165 -0.86 -23.50 -0.85
CA GLU A 165 -0.20 -24.74 -0.44
C GLU A 165 -0.24 -24.92 1.08
N ASN A 166 0.13 -23.89 1.84
CA ASN A 166 0.11 -23.94 3.30
C ASN A 166 -0.07 -22.54 3.91
N PRO A 167 -1.05 -22.33 4.80
CA PRO A 167 -1.26 -21.02 5.43
C PRO A 167 -0.05 -20.53 6.25
N LEU A 168 0.84 -21.43 6.71
CA LEU A 168 2.08 -21.05 7.39
C LEU A 168 3.10 -20.39 6.45
N TYR A 169 2.90 -20.46 5.14
CA TYR A 169 3.75 -19.80 4.14
C TYR A 169 3.29 -18.39 3.79
N LEU A 170 2.20 -17.88 4.42
CA LEU A 170 1.70 -16.52 4.19
C LEU A 170 2.80 -15.43 4.29
N PRO A 171 3.73 -15.45 5.26
CA PRO A 171 4.82 -14.47 5.29
C PRO A 171 5.71 -14.52 4.03
N GLN A 172 5.95 -15.71 3.49
CA GLN A 172 6.74 -15.89 2.25
C GLN A 172 5.96 -15.43 1.01
N ALA A 173 4.65 -15.68 1.00
CA ALA A 173 3.76 -15.32 -0.09
C ALA A 173 3.49 -13.80 -0.18
N LYS A 174 3.46 -13.11 0.97
CA LYS A 174 3.16 -11.68 1.09
C LYS A 174 4.42 -10.80 1.15
N SER A 175 5.48 -11.23 1.83
CA SER A 175 6.71 -10.43 1.98
C SER A 175 7.84 -11.03 1.14
N THR A 176 8.14 -10.38 0.01
CA THR A 176 9.22 -10.83 -0.88
C THR A 176 10.54 -10.14 -0.51
N GLU A 177 11.44 -10.90 0.11
CA GLU A 177 12.87 -10.61 0.13
C GLU A 177 13.62 -11.71 -0.60
N ILE A 178 14.57 -11.33 -1.47
CA ILE A 178 15.97 -11.84 -1.56
C ILE A 178 16.60 -11.38 -2.89
N PRO A 179 17.90 -11.05 -2.90
CA PRO A 179 18.62 -10.53 -4.05
C PRO A 179 18.89 -11.66 -5.05
N ASN A 180 18.77 -11.34 -6.33
CA ASN A 180 19.08 -12.15 -7.51
C ASN A 180 17.88 -12.83 -8.17
N VAL A 181 17.70 -12.41 -9.42
CA VAL A 181 16.84 -12.95 -10.49
C VAL A 181 15.38 -12.48 -10.45
N ILE A 182 15.18 -11.34 -11.12
CA ILE A 182 13.90 -10.65 -11.31
C ILE A 182 13.25 -11.19 -12.60
N LYS A 183 12.00 -11.64 -12.54
CA LYS A 183 11.09 -11.54 -13.70
C LYS A 183 10.42 -10.17 -13.62
N GLU A 184 10.83 -9.24 -14.48
CA GLU A 184 10.17 -7.94 -14.58
C GLU A 184 8.87 -8.14 -15.36
N ASN A 185 7.73 -8.00 -14.69
CA ASN A 185 6.43 -7.91 -15.35
C ASN A 185 5.93 -6.48 -15.19
N HIS A 186 5.72 -5.80 -16.31
CA HIS A 186 4.98 -4.54 -16.35
C HIS A 186 3.50 -4.87 -16.17
N VAL A 187 2.94 -4.55 -15.01
CA VAL A 187 1.49 -4.47 -14.84
C VAL A 187 1.11 -3.06 -15.25
N THR A 188 0.45 -2.94 -16.41
CA THR A 188 -0.18 -1.71 -16.91
C THR A 188 -1.41 -1.35 -16.09
#